data_AF-A0A1Q9NCS1-F1
#
_entry.id   AF-A0A1Q9NCS1-F1
#
_cell.length_a   1.000
_cell.length_b   1.000
_cell.length_c   1.000
_cell.angle_alpha   90.00
_cell.angle_beta   90.00
_cell.angle_gamma   90.00
#
_symmetry.space_group_name_H-M   'P 1'
#
loop_
_entity.id
_entity.type
_entity.pdbx_description
1 polymer ?
#
loop_
_entity_poly.entity_id
_entity_poly.type
_entity_poly.pdbx_seq_one_letter_code
_entity_poly.pdbx_strand_id
1 'polypeptide(L)'
;MNSNNIKTGLSTAKASIKAAKEISEKINLLRKISEYFSPFEQSTKKVEINYQSRKMRFELIIETPENVKKKKRKVKIPKIEGFSVGYVQNDYFQTIENPWKEEESHWILPIEKINGSRFLIELNGEIDRRSLQNLIKVFSSANRDYTKENDKYLLNAHIKNIELFEKSYKELTIEGVPFLVKVELKKAVSPILPKHLQSRVYAHQRLIETAKGSNRVAFHQARLAVKRAEREGWSIETVKSFISKVTDLNFFKPFIEVSGAFNLSKLEHGHFEDDFILPKTIDVNTETNLTLKQPNSRGELIFQRKNFQEALTHAIDKV
;
A
#
# COMPACT_ATOMS: atom_id res chain seq x y z
N MET A 1 -11.43 27.28 26.95
CA MET A 1 -11.36 26.84 25.54
C MET A 1 -9.92 26.47 25.21
N ASN A 2 -9.68 25.24 24.75
CA ASN A 2 -8.37 24.57 24.75
C ASN A 2 -7.39 25.12 23.70
N SER A 3 -6.36 25.84 24.16
CA SER A 3 -5.21 26.31 23.37
C SER A 3 -4.40 25.18 22.71
N ASN A 4 -4.52 23.95 23.20
CA ASN A 4 -3.85 22.76 22.65
C ASN A 4 -4.46 22.25 21.33
N ASN A 5 -5.76 22.44 21.09
CA ASN A 5 -6.41 22.02 19.84
C ASN A 5 -6.10 22.97 18.66
N ILE A 6 -5.79 24.23 18.96
CA ILE A 6 -5.45 25.24 17.96
C ILE A 6 -4.02 25.04 17.46
N LYS A 7 -3.08 24.67 18.36
CA LYS A 7 -1.68 24.39 18.00
C LYS A 7 -1.52 23.12 17.14
N THR A 8 -2.30 22.06 17.41
CA THR A 8 -2.29 20.84 16.60
C THR A 8 -2.90 21.06 15.21
N GLY A 9 -3.95 21.87 15.09
CA GLY A 9 -4.54 22.26 13.79
C GLY A 9 -3.63 23.14 12.92
N LEU A 10 -2.90 24.09 13.52
CA LEU A 10 -1.93 24.93 12.79
C LEU A 10 -0.68 24.17 12.35
N SER A 11 -0.23 23.19 13.14
CA SER A 11 0.89 22.30 12.79
C SER A 11 0.56 21.40 11.59
N THR A 12 -0.63 20.80 11.59
CA THR A 12 -1.11 19.95 10.48
C THR A 12 -1.38 20.75 9.21
N ALA A 13 -1.88 21.98 9.31
CA ALA A 13 -2.05 22.86 8.16
C ALA A 13 -0.70 23.27 7.53
N LYS A 14 0.30 23.67 8.34
CA LYS A 14 1.64 24.01 7.83
C LYS A 14 2.34 22.80 7.20
N ALA A 15 2.21 21.61 7.79
CA ALA A 15 2.73 20.37 7.21
C ALA A 15 2.05 20.03 5.87
N SER A 16 0.73 20.25 5.76
CA SER A 16 -0.03 20.03 4.53
C SER A 16 0.35 21.02 3.43
N ILE A 17 0.61 22.29 3.76
CA ILE A 17 1.08 23.31 2.82
C ILE A 17 2.50 23.00 2.33
N LYS A 18 3.42 22.61 3.24
CA LYS A 18 4.77 22.19 2.87
C LYS A 18 4.78 20.94 1.98
N ALA A 19 3.94 19.96 2.31
CA ALA A 19 3.71 18.76 1.50
C ALA A 19 3.16 19.09 0.10
N ALA A 20 2.16 19.97 0.02
CA ALA A 20 1.62 20.44 -1.26
C ALA A 20 2.68 21.15 -2.10
N LYS A 21 3.58 21.91 -1.46
CA LYS A 21 4.71 22.57 -2.13
C LYS A 21 5.74 21.56 -2.67
N GLU A 22 6.10 20.54 -1.90
CA GLU A 22 7.02 19.46 -2.32
C GLU A 22 6.44 18.63 -3.48
N ILE A 23 5.14 18.27 -3.44
CA ILE A 23 4.46 17.63 -4.57
C ILE A 23 4.47 18.56 -5.79
N SER A 24 4.13 19.83 -5.59
CA SER A 24 4.19 20.85 -6.64
C SER A 24 5.59 20.94 -7.22
N GLU A 25 6.67 20.81 -6.45
CA GLU A 25 8.04 20.80 -6.95
C GLU A 25 8.35 19.60 -7.84
N LYS A 26 7.90 18.38 -7.49
CA LYS A 26 8.08 17.18 -8.35
C LYS A 26 7.14 17.14 -9.56
N ILE A 27 5.90 17.62 -9.43
CA ILE A 27 5.02 17.86 -10.60
C ILE A 27 5.66 18.93 -11.50
N ASN A 28 6.19 20.00 -10.90
CA ASN A 28 6.91 21.04 -11.62
C ASN A 28 8.16 20.49 -12.30
N LEU A 29 8.80 19.46 -11.76
CA LEU A 29 9.94 18.81 -12.41
C LEU A 29 9.51 18.17 -13.73
N LEU A 30 8.44 17.37 -13.74
CA LEU A 30 7.89 16.79 -14.98
C LEU A 30 7.40 17.87 -15.94
N ARG A 31 6.79 18.94 -15.41
CA ARG A 31 6.40 20.12 -16.19
C ARG A 31 7.64 20.78 -16.83
N LYS A 32 8.71 20.99 -16.08
CA LYS A 32 10.01 21.53 -16.56
C LYS A 32 10.61 20.64 -17.63
N ILE A 33 10.57 19.31 -17.47
CA ILE A 33 11.01 18.39 -18.52
C ILE A 33 10.22 18.64 -19.80
N SER A 34 8.89 18.75 -19.69
CA SER A 34 8.04 19.07 -20.85
C SER A 34 8.33 20.45 -21.45
N GLU A 35 8.78 21.43 -20.66
CA GLU A 35 9.17 22.76 -21.15
C GLU A 35 10.42 22.71 -22.05
N TYR A 36 11.36 21.79 -21.86
CA TYR A 36 12.51 21.62 -22.78
C TYR A 36 12.08 21.17 -24.17
N PHE A 37 10.90 20.57 -24.27
CA PHE A 37 10.27 20.19 -25.54
C PHE A 37 9.25 21.20 -26.03
N SER A 38 9.11 22.37 -25.39
CA SER A 38 8.18 23.44 -25.81
C SER A 38 8.38 23.95 -27.25
N PRO A 39 9.57 23.86 -27.89
CA PRO A 39 9.70 24.19 -29.31
C PRO A 39 8.93 23.24 -30.25
N PHE A 40 8.46 22.11 -29.74
CA PHE A 40 7.72 21.10 -30.48
C PHE A 40 6.29 21.00 -29.96
N GLU A 41 5.38 20.57 -30.82
CA GLU A 41 4.00 20.34 -30.42
C GLU A 41 3.92 19.07 -29.57
N GLN A 42 3.32 19.17 -28.38
CA GLN A 42 3.25 18.09 -27.41
C GLN A 42 1.81 17.61 -27.31
N SER A 43 1.54 16.41 -27.82
CA SER A 43 0.16 15.95 -27.91
C SER A 43 -0.25 15.03 -26.76
N THR A 44 0.63 14.29 -26.09
CA THR A 44 0.23 13.42 -24.97
C THR A 44 1.27 13.39 -23.87
N LYS A 45 0.81 13.51 -22.62
CA LYS A 45 1.59 13.39 -21.39
C LYS A 45 0.92 12.35 -20.51
N LYS A 46 1.50 11.15 -20.47
CA LYS A 46 1.03 10.05 -19.63
C LYS A 46 2.03 9.84 -18.50
N VAL A 47 1.49 9.68 -17.29
CA VAL A 47 2.28 9.39 -16.10
C VAL A 47 1.76 8.09 -15.50
N GLU A 48 2.67 7.19 -15.20
CA GLU A 48 2.38 5.98 -14.44
C GLU A 48 3.28 5.92 -13.21
N ILE A 49 2.70 5.59 -12.07
CA ILE A 49 3.40 5.49 -10.79
C ILE A 49 3.05 4.14 -10.18
N ASN A 50 4.06 3.30 -9.96
CA ASN A 50 3.87 2.10 -9.16
C ASN A 50 4.10 2.45 -7.68
N TYR A 51 3.06 2.36 -6.86
CA TYR A 51 3.11 2.86 -5.49
C TYR A 51 4.13 2.10 -4.62
N GLN A 52 4.19 0.77 -4.77
CA GLN A 52 5.04 -0.08 -3.94
C GLN A 52 6.53 0.05 -4.29
N SER A 53 6.86 -0.08 -5.58
CA SER A 53 8.25 0.04 -6.05
C SER A 53 8.73 1.48 -6.13
N ARG A 54 7.81 2.45 -6.09
CA ARG A 54 8.05 3.89 -6.25
C ARG A 54 8.63 4.27 -7.61
N LYS A 55 8.63 3.35 -8.57
CA LYS A 55 9.00 3.61 -9.96
C LYS A 55 7.92 4.47 -10.60
N MET A 56 8.38 5.44 -11.39
CA MET A 56 7.55 6.32 -12.17
C MET A 56 7.98 6.24 -13.63
N ARG A 57 7.00 6.20 -14.51
CA ARG A 57 7.17 6.27 -15.95
C ARG A 57 6.44 7.50 -16.47
N PHE A 58 7.11 8.26 -17.32
CA PHE A 58 6.55 9.42 -18.00
C PHE A 58 6.69 9.24 -19.50
N GLU A 59 5.58 9.29 -20.20
CA GLU A 59 5.50 9.14 -21.65
C GLU A 59 5.05 10.48 -22.26
N LEU A 60 5.86 10.98 -23.20
CA LEU A 60 5.63 12.22 -23.91
C LEU A 60 5.61 11.97 -25.41
N ILE A 61 4.52 12.32 -26.06
CA ILE A 61 4.44 12.35 -27.51
C ILE A 61 4.79 13.74 -28.02
N ILE A 62 5.74 13.78 -28.95
CA ILE A 62 6.26 15.00 -29.54
C ILE A 62 6.08 14.94 -31.05
N GLU A 63 5.59 16.05 -31.61
CA GLU A 63 5.45 16.26 -33.03
C GLU A 63 6.52 17.26 -33.51
N THR A 64 7.29 16.82 -34.49
CA THR A 64 8.45 17.54 -35.03
C THR A 64 8.26 17.75 -36.52
N PRO A 65 7.47 18.77 -36.90
CA PRO A 65 7.31 19.09 -38.30
C PRO A 65 8.66 19.53 -38.90
N GLU A 66 8.87 19.24 -40.18
CA GLU A 66 10.16 19.42 -40.88
C GLU A 66 10.71 20.85 -40.80
N ASN A 67 9.83 21.85 -40.77
CA ASN A 67 10.19 23.26 -40.60
C ASN A 67 10.83 23.55 -39.23
N VAL A 68 10.43 22.85 -38.17
CA VAL A 68 10.98 22.98 -36.81
C VAL A 68 12.29 22.20 -36.69
N LYS A 69 12.39 20.99 -37.27
CA LYS A 69 13.64 20.20 -37.28
C LYS A 69 14.82 21.00 -37.85
N LYS A 70 14.59 21.74 -38.94
CA LYS A 70 15.62 22.61 -39.55
C LYS A 70 16.12 23.72 -38.62
N LYS A 71 15.26 24.23 -37.73
CA LYS A 71 15.57 25.32 -36.78
C LYS A 71 16.15 24.81 -35.45
N LYS A 72 15.75 23.62 -35.00
CA LYS A 72 16.13 23.03 -33.71
C LYS A 72 16.72 21.64 -33.94
N ARG A 73 18.05 21.59 -34.06
CA ARG A 73 18.79 20.33 -34.32
C ARG A 73 18.93 19.41 -33.10
N LYS A 74 18.76 19.94 -31.89
CA LYS A 74 18.91 19.16 -30.65
C LYS A 74 18.04 19.69 -29.51
N VAL A 75 17.64 18.78 -28.62
CA VAL A 75 17.02 19.07 -27.33
C VAL A 75 18.02 18.76 -26.24
N LYS A 76 18.17 19.66 -25.27
CA LYS A 76 18.99 19.43 -24.07
C LYS A 76 18.08 19.37 -22.86
N ILE A 77 18.21 18.30 -22.08
CA ILE A 77 17.46 18.11 -20.84
C ILE A 77 18.51 17.92 -19.74
N PRO A 78 18.42 18.64 -18.61
CA PRO A 78 19.35 18.42 -17.51
C PRO A 78 19.24 16.97 -17.01
N LYS A 79 20.36 16.41 -16.57
CA LYS A 79 20.33 15.18 -15.78
C LYS A 79 19.66 15.50 -14.46
N ILE A 80 18.53 14.85 -14.22
CA ILE A 80 17.79 14.99 -12.99
C ILE A 80 18.04 13.75 -12.15
N GLU A 81 18.41 13.95 -10.89
CA GLU A 81 18.65 12.85 -9.97
C GLU A 81 17.42 11.94 -9.85
N GLY A 82 17.65 10.63 -9.97
CA GLY A 82 16.60 9.62 -9.92
C GLY A 82 15.76 9.53 -11.19
N PHE A 83 16.17 10.16 -12.30
CA PHE A 83 15.56 10.01 -13.62
C PHE A 83 16.56 9.51 -14.64
N SER A 84 16.11 8.59 -15.49
CA SER A 84 16.82 8.11 -16.66
C SER A 84 15.94 8.21 -17.88
N VAL A 85 16.57 8.32 -19.05
CA VAL A 85 15.81 8.19 -20.29
C VAL A 85 15.58 6.70 -20.55
N GLY A 86 14.34 6.34 -20.84
CA GLY A 86 13.98 5.02 -21.34
C GLY A 86 14.24 4.93 -22.83
N TYR A 87 13.21 4.64 -23.60
CA TYR A 87 13.29 4.51 -25.05
C TYR A 87 12.74 5.75 -25.78
N VAL A 88 13.08 5.85 -27.06
CA VAL A 88 12.41 6.73 -28.02
C VAL A 88 11.89 5.88 -29.15
N GLN A 89 10.63 6.06 -29.52
CA GLN A 89 9.97 5.29 -30.57
C GLN A 89 9.39 6.24 -31.62
N ASN A 90 9.59 5.92 -32.89
CA ASN A 90 9.03 6.71 -33.99
C ASN A 90 7.56 6.35 -34.30
N ASP A 91 7.00 7.05 -35.29
CA ASP A 91 5.66 6.85 -35.84
C ASP A 91 5.44 5.47 -36.50
N TYR A 92 6.51 4.73 -36.80
CA TYR A 92 6.48 3.35 -37.30
C TYR A 92 6.59 2.29 -36.18
N PHE A 93 6.47 2.71 -34.92
CA PHE A 93 6.65 1.84 -33.76
C PHE A 93 8.04 1.19 -33.64
N GLN A 94 9.05 1.79 -34.26
CA GLN A 94 10.43 1.33 -34.17
C GLN A 94 11.15 2.07 -33.05
N THR A 95 11.77 1.29 -32.16
CA THR A 95 12.66 1.83 -31.13
C THR A 95 13.93 2.36 -31.76
N ILE A 96 14.26 3.62 -31.48
CA ILE A 96 15.50 4.24 -31.90
C ILE A 96 16.57 3.87 -30.88
N GLU A 97 17.57 3.10 -31.30
CA GLU A 97 18.67 2.71 -30.44
C GLU A 97 19.59 3.90 -30.13
N ASN A 98 19.96 4.05 -28.86
CA ASN A 98 20.85 5.09 -28.35
C ASN A 98 20.54 6.50 -28.91
N PRO A 99 19.29 7.00 -28.77
CA PRO A 99 18.89 8.28 -29.34
C PRO A 99 19.53 9.46 -28.58
N TRP A 100 19.95 9.23 -27.34
CA TRP A 100 20.51 10.24 -26.45
C TRP A 100 22.02 10.19 -26.43
N LYS A 101 22.65 11.36 -26.45
CA LYS A 101 24.05 11.56 -26.08
C LYS A 101 24.11 12.01 -24.63
N GLU A 102 24.91 11.32 -23.84
CA GLU A 102 25.14 11.66 -22.45
C GLU A 102 26.30 12.66 -22.34
N GLU A 103 26.06 13.82 -21.75
CA GLU A 103 27.07 14.79 -21.32
C GLU A 103 27.05 14.90 -19.78
N GLU A 104 28.06 15.51 -19.15
CA GLU A 104 28.21 15.53 -17.68
C GLU A 104 26.95 15.99 -16.94
N SER A 105 26.27 17.02 -17.45
CA SER A 105 25.09 17.64 -16.79
C SER A 105 23.79 17.50 -17.58
N HIS A 106 23.83 16.95 -18.80
CA HIS A 106 22.68 16.95 -19.71
C HIS A 106 22.56 15.66 -20.52
N TRP A 107 21.33 15.33 -20.85
CA TRP A 107 20.98 14.43 -21.94
C TRP A 107 20.70 15.26 -23.19
N ILE A 108 21.32 14.89 -24.31
CA ILE A 108 21.12 15.56 -25.59
C ILE A 108 20.43 14.60 -26.56
N LEU A 109 19.28 15.00 -27.07
CA LEU A 109 18.57 14.32 -28.16
C LEU A 109 18.84 15.04 -29.48
N PRO A 110 19.68 14.50 -30.38
CA PRO A 110 19.84 15.05 -31.72
C PRO A 110 18.60 14.70 -32.55
N ILE A 111 17.85 15.73 -32.97
CA ILE A 111 16.61 15.55 -33.74
C ILE A 111 16.87 14.89 -35.09
N GLU A 112 18.06 15.09 -35.67
CA GLU A 112 18.51 14.46 -36.91
C GLU A 112 18.57 12.93 -36.83
N LYS A 113 18.73 12.36 -35.63
CA LYS A 113 18.70 10.90 -35.43
C LYS A 113 17.28 10.32 -35.38
N ILE A 114 16.27 11.18 -35.36
CA ILE A 114 14.87 10.78 -35.23
C ILE A 114 14.21 10.88 -36.61
N ASN A 115 14.00 9.72 -37.23
CA ASN A 115 13.21 9.61 -38.45
C ASN A 115 11.71 9.67 -38.10
N GLY A 116 10.92 10.33 -38.94
CA GLY A 116 9.47 10.49 -38.74
C GLY A 116 9.07 11.87 -38.22
N SER A 117 7.78 12.18 -38.26
CA SER A 117 7.24 13.49 -37.80
C SER A 117 6.74 13.45 -36.37
N ARG A 118 6.60 12.26 -35.79
CA ARG A 118 6.07 12.06 -34.43
C ARG A 118 6.88 10.99 -33.71
N PHE A 119 7.17 11.21 -32.44
CA PHE A 119 7.84 10.21 -31.62
C PHE A 119 7.33 10.22 -30.18
N LEU A 120 7.42 9.05 -29.56
CA LEU A 120 7.16 8.81 -28.16
C LEU A 120 8.49 8.78 -27.42
N ILE A 121 8.62 9.58 -26.38
CA ILE A 121 9.73 9.51 -25.43
C ILE A 121 9.21 8.90 -24.13
N GLU A 122 9.91 7.88 -23.64
CA GLU A 122 9.75 7.39 -22.28
C GLU A 122 10.88 7.92 -21.38
N LEU A 123 10.51 8.46 -20.23
CA LEU A 123 11.41 8.79 -19.14
C LEU A 123 11.03 7.97 -17.92
N ASN A 124 12.03 7.34 -17.32
CA ASN A 124 11.87 6.54 -16.12
C ASN A 124 12.43 7.31 -14.93
N GLY A 125 11.84 7.15 -13.76
CA GLY A 125 12.38 7.72 -12.55
C GLY A 125 11.79 7.13 -11.28
N GLU A 126 12.10 7.77 -10.16
CA GLU A 126 11.64 7.35 -8.84
C GLU A 126 10.96 8.51 -8.10
N ILE A 127 9.81 8.21 -7.48
CA ILE A 127 9.15 9.14 -6.56
C ILE A 127 9.55 8.80 -5.12
N ASP A 128 9.84 9.82 -4.31
CA ASP A 128 10.13 9.55 -2.90
C ASP A 128 8.84 9.22 -2.16
N ARG A 129 8.97 8.43 -1.08
CA ARG A 129 7.83 7.94 -0.32
C ARG A 129 6.94 9.06 0.24
N ARG A 130 7.54 10.19 0.63
CA ARG A 130 6.83 11.31 1.25
C ARG A 130 5.97 12.03 0.21
N SER A 131 6.51 12.31 -0.97
CA SER A 131 5.74 12.86 -2.10
C SER A 131 4.59 11.94 -2.50
N LEU A 132 4.82 10.63 -2.53
CA LEU A 132 3.78 9.64 -2.86
C LEU A 132 2.66 9.56 -1.81
N GLN A 133 3.00 9.58 -0.52
CA GLN A 133 2.01 9.66 0.58
C GLN A 133 1.25 10.99 0.59
N ASN A 134 1.88 12.04 0.07
CA ASN A 134 1.21 13.32 -0.10
C ASN A 134 0.28 13.30 -1.32
N LEU A 135 0.64 12.58 -2.39
CA LEU A 135 -0.15 12.44 -3.61
C LEU A 135 -1.49 11.74 -3.37
N ILE A 136 -1.49 10.71 -2.52
CA ILE A 136 -2.67 9.88 -2.28
C ILE A 136 -3.14 10.06 -0.84
N LYS A 137 -4.45 10.06 -0.65
CA LYS A 137 -5.05 9.91 0.67
C LYS A 137 -5.70 8.55 0.77
N VAL A 138 -5.33 7.81 1.80
CA VAL A 138 -5.92 6.53 2.13
C VAL A 138 -6.64 6.67 3.46
N PHE A 139 -7.91 6.28 3.51
CA PHE A 139 -8.73 6.31 4.71
C PHE A 139 -9.33 4.94 4.98
N SER A 140 -9.04 4.40 6.16
CA SER A 140 -9.85 3.36 6.77
C SER A 140 -10.85 3.98 7.71
N SER A 141 -12.11 3.60 7.52
CA SER A 141 -13.11 3.92 8.53
C SER A 141 -12.79 3.09 9.77
N ALA A 142 -12.45 3.75 10.87
CA ALA A 142 -12.46 3.12 12.19
C ALA A 142 -13.89 2.66 12.57
N ASN A 143 -14.91 3.26 11.94
CA ASN A 143 -16.31 2.86 12.01
C ASN A 143 -16.50 1.51 11.30
N ARG A 144 -16.27 0.46 12.07
CA ARG A 144 -16.66 -0.90 11.75
C ARG A 144 -18.17 -1.00 11.92
N ASP A 145 -18.88 -1.38 10.86
CA ASP A 145 -20.25 -1.84 11.04
C ASP A 145 -20.18 -3.27 11.58
N TYR A 146 -20.35 -3.39 12.90
CA TYR A 146 -20.38 -4.68 13.58
C TYR A 146 -21.80 -5.23 13.48
N THR A 147 -22.03 -6.06 12.47
CA THR A 147 -23.19 -6.95 12.53
C THR A 147 -22.86 -8.14 13.44
N LYS A 148 -23.88 -8.90 13.87
CA LYS A 148 -23.64 -10.15 14.61
C LYS A 148 -22.84 -11.17 13.78
N GLU A 149 -22.93 -11.08 12.45
CA GLU A 149 -22.40 -12.09 11.54
C GLU A 149 -21.07 -11.71 10.90
N ASN A 150 -20.92 -10.44 10.51
CA ASN A 150 -19.79 -9.95 9.74
C ASN A 150 -19.19 -8.67 10.34
N ASP A 151 -17.86 -8.54 10.24
CA ASP A 151 -17.14 -7.30 10.53
C ASP A 151 -16.81 -6.60 9.21
N LYS A 152 -17.38 -5.41 8.98
CA LYS A 152 -17.17 -4.64 7.75
C LYS A 152 -16.19 -3.49 7.94
N TYR A 153 -15.31 -3.31 6.97
CA TYR A 153 -14.28 -2.29 6.94
C TYR A 153 -14.37 -1.50 5.64
N LEU A 154 -14.73 -0.23 5.72
CA LEU A 154 -14.80 0.64 4.54
C LEU A 154 -13.41 1.07 4.08
N LEU A 155 -13.12 0.82 2.81
CA LEU A 155 -11.87 1.15 2.14
C LEU A 155 -12.08 2.36 1.24
N ASN A 156 -11.29 3.41 1.43
CA ASN A 156 -11.34 4.59 0.57
C ASN A 156 -9.93 5.06 0.23
N ALA A 157 -9.67 5.26 -1.05
CA ALA A 157 -8.42 5.85 -1.56
C ALA A 157 -8.75 6.93 -2.58
N HIS A 158 -8.00 8.03 -2.58
CA HIS A 158 -8.11 9.04 -3.62
C HIS A 158 -6.84 9.82 -3.90
N ILE A 159 -6.75 10.33 -5.11
CA ILE A 159 -5.69 11.27 -5.55
C ILE A 159 -6.00 12.65 -4.99
N LYS A 160 -5.05 13.27 -4.30
CA LYS A 160 -5.16 14.65 -3.82
C LYS A 160 -4.89 15.63 -4.95
N ASN A 161 -5.57 16.77 -4.96
CA ASN A 161 -5.38 17.86 -5.94
C ASN A 161 -5.50 17.41 -7.40
N ILE A 162 -6.56 16.66 -7.73
CA ILE A 162 -6.78 16.08 -9.07
C ILE A 162 -6.70 17.13 -10.19
N GLU A 163 -7.20 18.34 -9.96
CA GLU A 163 -7.22 19.45 -10.92
C GLU A 163 -5.82 19.84 -11.43
N LEU A 164 -4.77 19.70 -10.60
CA LEU A 164 -3.41 19.99 -11.01
C LEU A 164 -2.90 18.95 -12.01
N PHE A 165 -3.30 17.70 -11.82
CA PHE A 165 -2.91 16.61 -12.71
C PHE A 165 -3.68 16.66 -14.03
N GLU A 166 -4.98 16.97 -13.99
CA GLU A 166 -5.80 17.12 -15.20
C GLU A 166 -5.31 18.27 -16.10
N LYS A 167 -4.79 19.35 -15.51
CA LYS A 167 -4.17 20.46 -16.27
C LYS A 167 -2.83 20.09 -16.91
N SER A 168 -2.10 19.13 -16.32
CA SER A 168 -0.71 18.84 -16.67
C SER A 168 -0.55 17.58 -17.52
N TYR A 169 -1.46 16.62 -17.37
CA TYR A 169 -1.37 15.29 -17.94
C TYR A 169 -2.69 14.88 -18.57
N LYS A 170 -2.61 14.13 -19.68
CA LYS A 170 -3.78 13.50 -20.29
C LYS A 170 -4.19 12.25 -19.53
N GLU A 171 -3.20 11.51 -19.03
CA GLU A 171 -3.40 10.27 -18.31
C GLU A 171 -2.45 10.22 -17.10
N LEU A 172 -3.00 9.86 -15.95
CA LEU A 172 -2.26 9.50 -14.75
C LEU A 172 -2.82 8.16 -14.27
N THR A 173 -1.93 7.22 -14.01
CA THR A 173 -2.25 5.93 -13.39
C THR A 173 -1.34 5.74 -12.18
N ILE A 174 -1.93 5.45 -11.02
CA ILE A 174 -1.19 5.06 -9.82
C ILE A 174 -1.60 3.65 -9.46
N GLU A 175 -0.64 2.74 -9.55
CA GLU A 175 -0.84 1.30 -9.42
C GLU A 175 -0.51 0.82 -8.01
N GLY A 176 -1.29 -0.15 -7.54
CA GLY A 176 -0.99 -0.92 -6.33
C GLY A 176 -0.97 -0.07 -5.06
N VAL A 177 -1.90 0.89 -4.93
CA VAL A 177 -2.04 1.72 -3.73
C VAL A 177 -2.42 0.81 -2.56
N PRO A 178 -1.53 0.60 -1.58
CA PRO A 178 -1.72 -0.39 -0.55
C PRO A 178 -2.63 0.13 0.56
N PHE A 179 -3.37 -0.80 1.14
CA PHE A 179 -4.30 -0.54 2.21
C PHE A 179 -4.25 -1.68 3.21
N LEU A 180 -3.82 -1.38 4.43
CA LEU A 180 -3.71 -2.36 5.51
C LEU A 180 -4.94 -2.30 6.41
N VAL A 181 -5.65 -3.41 6.52
CA VAL A 181 -6.77 -3.60 7.46
C VAL A 181 -6.37 -4.60 8.54
N LYS A 182 -6.51 -4.20 9.80
CA LYS A 182 -6.27 -5.10 10.94
C LYS A 182 -7.57 -5.73 11.40
N VAL A 183 -7.74 -7.01 11.10
CA VAL A 183 -8.91 -7.80 11.49
C VAL A 183 -8.67 -8.41 12.87
N GLU A 184 -9.59 -8.18 13.81
CA GLU A 184 -9.44 -8.64 15.20
C GLU A 184 -9.87 -10.11 15.36
N LEU A 185 -8.91 -11.00 15.56
CA LEU A 185 -9.20 -12.42 15.75
C LEU A 185 -9.72 -12.75 17.14
N LYS A 186 -9.25 -12.03 18.17
CA LYS A 186 -9.59 -12.34 19.58
C LYS A 186 -11.10 -12.41 19.79
N LYS A 187 -11.87 -11.47 19.22
CA LYS A 187 -13.34 -11.43 19.32
C LYS A 187 -14.02 -12.60 18.60
N ALA A 188 -13.42 -13.10 17.51
CA ALA A 188 -13.95 -14.24 16.78
C ALA A 188 -13.64 -15.56 17.50
N VAL A 189 -12.43 -15.72 18.03
CA VAL A 189 -11.94 -16.98 18.59
C VAL A 189 -12.37 -17.18 20.05
N SER A 190 -12.32 -16.13 20.88
CA SER A 190 -12.59 -16.25 22.33
C SER A 190 -13.95 -16.87 22.69
N PRO A 191 -15.07 -16.59 21.99
CA PRO A 191 -16.37 -17.19 22.32
C PRO A 191 -16.48 -18.69 22.07
N ILE A 192 -15.65 -19.25 21.18
CA ILE A 192 -15.73 -20.66 20.77
C ILE A 192 -14.77 -21.53 21.59
N LEU A 193 -13.71 -20.92 22.12
CA LEU A 193 -12.72 -21.63 22.91
C LEU A 193 -13.41 -22.35 24.08
N PRO A 194 -13.30 -23.68 24.18
CA PRO A 194 -13.76 -24.40 25.36
C PRO A 194 -13.12 -23.81 26.62
N LYS A 195 -13.89 -23.67 27.71
CA LYS A 195 -13.41 -23.04 28.96
C LYS A 195 -12.10 -23.65 29.49
N HIS A 196 -11.93 -24.96 29.32
CA HIS A 196 -10.72 -25.69 29.70
C HIS A 196 -9.51 -25.30 28.84
N LEU A 197 -9.71 -25.19 27.51
CA LEU A 197 -8.67 -24.74 26.58
C LEU A 197 -8.28 -23.28 26.84
N GLN A 198 -9.28 -22.42 27.06
CA GLN A 198 -9.08 -21.03 27.43
C GLN A 198 -8.27 -20.91 28.73
N SER A 199 -8.66 -21.65 29.78
CA SER A 199 -7.93 -21.70 31.05
C SER A 199 -6.49 -22.18 30.88
N ARG A 200 -6.25 -23.15 30.01
CA ARG A 200 -4.91 -23.67 29.72
C ARG A 200 -4.04 -22.69 28.97
N VAL A 201 -4.56 -22.06 27.91
CA VAL A 201 -3.84 -21.01 27.16
C VAL A 201 -3.46 -19.86 28.10
N TYR A 202 -4.38 -19.41 28.96
CA TYR A 202 -4.08 -18.37 29.95
C TYR A 202 -3.11 -18.82 31.05
N ALA A 203 -3.17 -20.08 31.49
CA ALA A 203 -2.22 -20.60 32.47
C ALA A 203 -0.79 -20.66 31.90
N HIS A 204 -0.64 -21.12 30.65
CA HIS A 204 0.66 -21.12 29.96
C HIS A 204 1.16 -19.69 29.70
N GLN A 205 0.27 -18.77 29.29
CA GLN A 205 0.60 -17.35 29.16
C GLN A 205 1.15 -16.79 30.48
N ARG A 206 0.44 -16.97 31.59
CA ARG A 206 0.87 -16.50 32.91
C ARG A 206 2.22 -17.11 33.32
N LEU A 207 2.49 -18.35 32.93
CA LEU A 207 3.78 -18.99 33.17
C LEU A 207 4.91 -18.32 32.37
N ILE A 208 4.68 -17.98 31.09
CA ILE A 208 5.65 -17.27 30.25
C ILE A 208 5.91 -15.86 30.80
N GLU A 209 4.86 -15.12 31.14
CA GLU A 209 4.95 -13.77 31.73
C GLU A 209 5.78 -13.78 33.02
N THR A 210 5.47 -14.71 33.92
CA THR A 210 6.16 -14.81 35.22
C THR A 210 7.58 -15.37 35.09
N ALA A 211 7.88 -16.13 34.03
CA ALA A 211 9.24 -16.61 33.74
C ALA A 211 10.19 -15.48 33.33
N LYS A 212 9.66 -14.42 32.70
CA LYS A 212 10.44 -13.21 32.36
C LYS A 212 10.73 -12.31 33.57
N GLY A 213 10.01 -12.50 34.69
CA GLY A 213 10.15 -11.72 35.91
C GLY A 213 10.94 -12.44 37.02
N SER A 214 11.47 -11.68 37.98
CA SER A 214 12.24 -12.23 39.12
C SER A 214 11.39 -12.78 40.28
N ASN A 215 10.06 -12.77 40.17
CA ASN A 215 9.16 -13.17 41.26
C ASN A 215 8.94 -14.70 41.28
N ARG A 216 9.76 -15.39 42.09
CA ARG A 216 9.71 -16.85 42.27
C ARG A 216 8.36 -17.38 42.76
N VAL A 217 7.64 -16.62 43.58
CA VAL A 217 6.33 -17.04 44.11
C VAL A 217 5.28 -17.02 43.00
N ALA A 218 5.26 -15.95 42.19
CA ALA A 218 4.36 -15.83 41.05
C ALA A 218 4.62 -16.91 40.00
N PHE A 219 5.89 -17.21 39.72
CA PHE A 219 6.27 -18.29 38.82
C PHE A 219 5.80 -19.66 39.33
N HIS A 220 5.99 -19.96 40.62
CA HIS A 220 5.53 -21.23 41.20
C HIS A 220 4.00 -21.37 41.13
N GLN A 221 3.25 -20.30 41.43
CA GLN A 221 1.79 -20.28 41.30
C GLN A 221 1.33 -20.51 39.85
N ALA A 222 1.99 -19.85 38.88
CA ALA A 222 1.69 -20.04 37.46
C ALA A 222 1.98 -21.50 37.01
N ARG A 223 3.08 -22.08 37.49
CA ARG A 223 3.42 -23.49 37.22
C ARG A 223 2.39 -24.46 37.78
N LEU A 224 1.87 -24.20 38.98
CA LEU A 224 0.78 -25.00 39.56
C LEU A 224 -0.52 -24.86 38.77
N ALA A 225 -0.83 -23.65 38.26
CA ALA A 225 -2.00 -23.43 37.42
C ALA A 225 -1.92 -24.21 36.11
N VAL A 226 -0.74 -24.25 35.46
CA VAL A 226 -0.51 -25.08 34.27
C VAL A 226 -0.75 -26.56 34.56
N LYS A 227 -0.17 -27.10 35.64
CA LYS A 227 -0.39 -28.51 36.03
C LYS A 227 -1.85 -28.86 36.32
N ARG A 228 -2.64 -27.89 36.80
CA ARG A 228 -4.09 -28.10 37.00
C ARG A 228 -4.83 -28.11 35.67
N ALA A 229 -4.53 -27.15 34.78
CA ALA A 229 -5.11 -27.08 33.45
C ALA A 229 -4.75 -28.28 32.55
N GLU A 230 -3.59 -28.90 32.76
CA GLU A 230 -3.17 -30.15 32.07
C GLU A 230 -4.05 -31.35 32.43
N ARG A 231 -4.71 -31.35 33.60
CA ARG A 231 -5.61 -32.42 34.03
C ARG A 231 -7.01 -32.33 33.42
N GLU A 232 -7.33 -31.24 32.72
CA GLU A 232 -8.66 -30.94 32.18
C GLU A 232 -8.89 -31.49 30.76
N GLY A 233 -8.16 -32.54 30.36
CA GLY A 233 -8.58 -33.48 29.32
C GLY A 233 -8.10 -33.23 27.88
N TRP A 234 -7.60 -32.04 27.55
CA TRP A 234 -7.01 -31.78 26.23
C TRP A 234 -5.52 -32.15 26.22
N SER A 235 -4.95 -32.61 25.11
CA SER A 235 -3.50 -32.83 25.00
C SER A 235 -2.78 -31.52 24.62
N ILE A 236 -1.47 -31.39 24.89
CA ILE A 236 -0.68 -30.23 24.42
C ILE A 236 -0.68 -30.18 22.88
N GLU A 237 -0.67 -31.35 22.26
CA GLU A 237 -0.66 -31.56 20.81
C GLU A 237 -1.94 -31.02 20.19
N THR A 238 -3.09 -31.29 20.81
CA THR A 238 -4.40 -30.74 20.43
C THR A 238 -4.39 -29.20 20.50
N VAL A 239 -3.86 -28.62 21.58
CA VAL A 239 -3.76 -27.16 21.73
C VAL A 239 -2.88 -26.55 20.64
N LYS A 240 -1.73 -27.16 20.36
CA LYS A 240 -0.81 -26.73 19.30
C LYS A 240 -1.44 -26.81 17.92
N SER A 241 -2.15 -27.91 17.63
CA SER A 241 -2.87 -28.11 16.37
C SER A 241 -3.95 -27.03 16.19
N PHE A 242 -4.75 -26.78 17.23
CA PHE A 242 -5.77 -25.73 17.22
C PHE A 242 -5.16 -24.36 16.96
N ILE A 243 -4.11 -23.99 17.70
CA ILE A 243 -3.42 -22.70 17.52
C ILE A 243 -2.89 -22.60 16.09
N SER A 244 -2.17 -23.62 15.61
CA SER A 244 -1.67 -23.65 14.23
C SER A 244 -2.77 -23.48 13.21
N LYS A 245 -3.97 -24.00 13.45
CA LYS A 245 -5.10 -23.90 12.53
C LYS A 245 -5.77 -22.53 12.56
N VAL A 246 -5.93 -21.95 13.74
CA VAL A 246 -6.46 -20.58 13.91
C VAL A 246 -5.52 -19.55 13.32
N THR A 247 -4.21 -19.78 13.43
CA THR A 247 -3.22 -18.86 12.88
C THR A 247 -3.06 -19.06 11.37
N ASP A 248 -3.28 -20.25 10.83
CA ASP A 248 -3.10 -20.54 9.40
C ASP A 248 -3.85 -19.57 8.49
N LEU A 249 -3.08 -18.76 7.75
CA LEU A 249 -3.59 -17.76 6.84
C LEU A 249 -4.37 -18.38 5.67
N ASN A 250 -4.04 -19.62 5.27
CA ASN A 250 -4.78 -20.33 4.23
C ASN A 250 -6.16 -20.77 4.71
N PHE A 251 -6.26 -21.14 6.00
CA PHE A 251 -7.55 -21.41 6.62
C PHE A 251 -8.37 -20.13 6.78
N PHE A 252 -7.74 -19.00 7.12
CA PHE A 252 -8.42 -17.72 7.30
C PHE A 252 -8.92 -17.08 6.00
N LYS A 253 -8.17 -17.23 4.89
CA LYS A 253 -8.42 -16.56 3.61
C LYS A 253 -9.86 -16.64 3.06
N PRO A 254 -10.55 -17.79 3.09
CA PRO A 254 -11.92 -17.91 2.56
C PRO A 254 -12.97 -17.06 3.28
N PHE A 255 -12.66 -16.59 4.50
CA PHE A 255 -13.58 -15.78 5.31
C PHE A 255 -13.37 -14.27 5.11
N ILE A 256 -12.49 -13.89 4.20
CA ILE A 256 -12.24 -12.50 3.82
C ILE A 256 -12.79 -12.27 2.41
N GLU A 257 -13.68 -11.30 2.31
CA GLU A 257 -14.21 -10.83 1.04
C GLU A 257 -13.81 -9.37 0.86
N VAL A 258 -13.36 -9.02 -0.34
CA VAL A 258 -13.01 -7.65 -0.71
C VAL A 258 -13.86 -7.27 -1.91
N SER A 259 -14.49 -6.11 -1.85
CA SER A 259 -15.43 -5.63 -2.86
C SER A 259 -15.06 -4.24 -3.40
N GLY A 260 -15.66 -3.88 -4.54
CA GLY A 260 -15.43 -2.59 -5.20
C GLY A 260 -14.15 -2.60 -6.03
N ALA A 261 -13.39 -1.49 -5.98
CA ALA A 261 -12.17 -1.32 -6.77
C ALA A 261 -10.90 -1.84 -6.07
N PHE A 262 -11.05 -2.66 -5.02
CA PHE A 262 -9.95 -3.18 -4.21
C PHE A 262 -9.77 -4.68 -4.46
N ASN A 263 -8.51 -5.11 -4.44
CA ASN A 263 -8.13 -6.51 -4.56
C ASN A 263 -7.38 -6.94 -3.29
N LEU A 264 -7.56 -8.20 -2.89
CA LEU A 264 -6.78 -8.81 -1.81
C LEU A 264 -5.36 -9.09 -2.32
N SER A 265 -4.35 -8.46 -1.73
CA SER A 265 -2.95 -8.64 -2.15
C SER A 265 -2.22 -9.66 -1.29
N LYS A 266 -2.23 -9.48 0.04
CA LYS A 266 -1.49 -10.33 0.97
C LYS A 266 -2.18 -10.44 2.33
N LEU A 267 -2.06 -11.60 2.95
CA LEU A 267 -2.41 -11.83 4.35
C LEU A 267 -1.11 -12.01 5.14
N GLU A 268 -1.03 -11.39 6.31
CA GLU A 268 0.08 -11.53 7.22
C GLU A 268 -0.44 -11.71 8.65
N HIS A 269 0.29 -12.45 9.47
CA HIS A 269 0.01 -12.41 10.90
C HIS A 269 0.32 -11.00 11.40
N GLY A 270 -0.66 -10.41 12.07
CA GLY A 270 -0.49 -9.10 12.68
C GLY A 270 0.25 -9.19 14.00
N HIS A 271 -0.15 -8.36 14.95
CA HIS A 271 0.51 -8.29 16.25
C HIS A 271 0.15 -9.51 17.10
N PHE A 272 1.18 -10.22 17.55
CA PHE A 272 1.12 -11.10 18.72
C PHE A 272 1.36 -10.20 19.94
N GLU A 273 0.49 -10.26 20.95
CA GLU A 273 0.87 -9.69 22.26
C GLU A 273 2.07 -10.50 22.78
N ASP A 274 3.05 -9.87 23.43
CA ASP A 274 4.35 -10.45 23.83
C ASP A 274 4.24 -11.74 24.67
N ASP A 275 3.03 -12.08 25.11
CA ASP A 275 2.69 -13.19 25.98
C ASP A 275 1.50 -14.05 25.48
N PHE A 276 0.95 -13.78 24.29
CA PHE A 276 -0.21 -14.52 23.75
C PHE A 276 0.16 -15.43 22.57
N ILE A 277 -0.21 -16.71 22.64
CA ILE A 277 0.16 -17.72 21.62
C ILE A 277 -0.67 -17.55 20.32
N LEU A 278 -1.79 -16.82 20.37
CA LEU A 278 -2.61 -16.50 19.21
C LEU A 278 -2.36 -15.06 18.76
N PRO A 279 -2.37 -14.77 17.44
CA PRO A 279 -2.29 -13.41 16.94
C PRO A 279 -3.55 -12.65 17.35
N LYS A 280 -3.38 -11.42 17.82
CA LYS A 280 -4.48 -10.53 18.15
C LYS A 280 -5.22 -10.10 16.88
N THR A 281 -4.44 -9.84 15.83
CA THR A 281 -4.94 -9.42 14.53
C THR A 281 -4.36 -10.24 13.40
N ILE A 282 -5.12 -10.37 12.32
CA ILE A 282 -4.56 -10.66 11.00
C ILE A 282 -4.52 -9.35 10.23
N ASP A 283 -3.37 -9.11 9.63
CA ASP A 283 -3.08 -7.94 8.83
C ASP A 283 -3.46 -8.31 7.38
N VAL A 284 -4.55 -7.72 6.91
CA VAL A 284 -5.10 -7.93 5.57
C VAL A 284 -4.69 -6.77 4.69
N ASN A 285 -3.76 -7.04 3.78
CA ASN A 285 -3.33 -6.07 2.77
C ASN A 285 -4.23 -6.18 1.55
N THR A 286 -4.81 -5.05 1.18
CA THR A 286 -5.57 -4.87 -0.06
C THR A 286 -4.89 -3.79 -0.89
N GLU A 287 -5.18 -3.77 -2.18
CA GLU A 287 -4.63 -2.78 -3.10
C GLU A 287 -5.68 -2.29 -4.10
N THR A 288 -5.50 -1.05 -4.58
CA THR A 288 -6.35 -0.47 -5.62
C THR A 288 -5.52 0.34 -6.59
N ASN A 289 -6.04 0.54 -7.79
CA ASN A 289 -5.46 1.42 -8.79
C ASN A 289 -6.29 2.70 -8.87
N LEU A 290 -5.61 3.84 -9.00
CA LEU A 290 -6.24 5.15 -9.14
C LEU A 290 -5.85 5.74 -10.50
N THR A 291 -6.78 6.39 -11.17
CA THR A 291 -6.52 7.07 -12.46
C THR A 291 -7.13 8.46 -12.48
N LEU A 292 -6.85 9.29 -13.49
CA LEU A 292 -7.59 10.56 -13.64
C LEU A 292 -9.09 10.34 -13.85
N LYS A 293 -9.47 9.28 -14.56
CA LYS A 293 -10.88 8.93 -14.81
C LYS A 293 -11.57 8.37 -13.57
N GLN A 294 -10.81 7.68 -12.72
CA GLN A 294 -11.25 7.15 -11.43
C GLN A 294 -10.30 7.61 -10.32
N PRO A 295 -10.39 8.90 -9.92
CA PRO A 295 -9.46 9.48 -8.96
C PRO A 295 -9.80 9.07 -7.52
N ASN A 296 -11.00 8.55 -7.31
CA ASN A 296 -11.51 8.04 -6.05
C ASN A 296 -11.90 6.56 -6.22
N SER A 297 -11.38 5.70 -5.35
CA SER A 297 -11.77 4.30 -5.25
C SER A 297 -12.40 4.05 -3.88
N ARG A 298 -13.56 3.40 -3.89
CA ARG A 298 -14.29 2.97 -2.69
C ARG A 298 -14.51 1.46 -2.76
N GLY A 299 -14.54 0.83 -1.60
CA GLY A 299 -14.79 -0.59 -1.47
C GLY A 299 -14.98 -0.98 -0.01
N GLU A 300 -15.19 -2.27 0.20
CA GLU A 300 -15.37 -2.83 1.54
C GLU A 300 -14.55 -4.10 1.67
N LEU A 301 -13.94 -4.29 2.83
CA LEU A 301 -13.45 -5.58 3.27
C LEU A 301 -14.44 -6.13 4.29
N ILE A 302 -14.89 -7.36 4.08
CA ILE A 302 -15.83 -8.06 4.94
C ILE A 302 -15.11 -9.28 5.52
N PHE A 303 -15.06 -9.35 6.84
CA PHE A 303 -14.67 -10.55 7.55
C PHE A 303 -15.92 -11.31 8.00
N GLN A 304 -16.11 -12.51 7.46
CA GLN A 304 -17.24 -13.39 7.74
C GLN A 304 -17.07 -14.09 9.10
N ARG A 305 -17.19 -13.32 10.17
CA ARG A 305 -16.90 -13.75 11.55
C ARG A 305 -17.67 -15.00 11.93
N LYS A 306 -18.98 -15.08 11.65
CA LYS A 306 -19.82 -16.24 11.98
C LYS A 306 -19.40 -17.50 11.24
N ASN A 307 -19.15 -17.42 9.93
CA ASN A 307 -18.69 -18.56 9.13
C ASN A 307 -17.32 -19.06 9.59
N PHE A 308 -16.41 -18.14 9.90
CA PHE A 308 -15.12 -18.46 10.50
C PHE A 308 -15.29 -19.17 11.84
N GLN A 309 -16.23 -18.68 12.66
CA GLN A 309 -16.54 -19.26 13.96
C GLN A 309 -17.09 -20.70 13.86
N GLU A 310 -18.03 -20.94 12.95
CA GLU A 310 -18.60 -22.26 12.67
C GLU A 310 -17.52 -23.23 12.18
N ALA A 311 -16.67 -22.79 11.24
CA ALA A 311 -15.55 -23.59 10.73
C ALA A 311 -14.54 -23.96 11.81
N LEU A 312 -14.25 -23.04 12.74
CA LEU A 312 -13.40 -23.33 13.90
C LEU A 312 -14.04 -24.32 14.85
N THR A 313 -15.35 -24.21 15.11
CA THR A 313 -16.08 -25.16 15.97
C THR A 313 -16.00 -26.57 15.40
N HIS A 314 -16.27 -26.73 14.09
CA HIS A 314 -16.13 -28.01 13.41
C HIS A 314 -14.69 -28.55 13.41
N ALA A 315 -13.68 -27.66 13.40
CA ALA A 315 -12.29 -28.08 13.50
C ALA A 315 -11.95 -28.57 14.93
N ILE A 316 -12.51 -27.94 15.96
CA ILE A 316 -12.36 -28.35 17.37
C ILE A 316 -13.03 -29.71 17.59
N ASP A 317 -14.25 -29.93 17.09
CA ASP A 317 -15.01 -31.17 17.30
C ASP A 317 -14.38 -32.41 16.63
N LYS A 318 -13.47 -32.20 15.67
CA LYS A 318 -12.77 -33.29 14.96
C LYS A 318 -11.45 -33.71 15.60
N VAL A 319 -11.00 -33.04 16.67
CA VAL A 319 -9.73 -33.33 17.36
C VAL A 319 -9.99 -33.99 18.70
#